data_AF-A0A2U3ET74-F1
#
_entry.id   AF-A0A2U3ET74-F1
#
_cell.length_a   1.000
_cell.length_b   1.000
_cell.length_c   1.000
_cell.angle_alpha   90.00
_cell.angle_beta   90.00
_cell.angle_gamma   90.00
#
_symmetry.space_group_name_H-M   'P 1'
#
loop_
_entity.id
_entity.type
_entity.pdbx_description
1 polymer ?
#
loop_
_entity_poly.entity_id
_entity_poly.type
_entity_poly.pdbx_seq_one_letter_code
_entity_poly.pdbx_strand_id
1 'polypeptide(L)' 'MHNTDSLLLPEGPFTRRQAEVIVSAYQNVSIEDDQGTHFRLVIRDREGQLLWRAWNFEVSAGYWLNRYLLSHGIPKN' A
#
# COMPACT_ATOMS: atom_id res chain seq x y z
N MET A 1 -8.43 14.45 15.58
CA MET A 1 -7.02 14.60 15.15
C MET A 1 -6.75 13.49 14.14
N HIS A 2 -6.82 13.75 12.84
CA HIS A 2 -6.47 12.75 11.83
C HIS A 2 -4.96 12.85 11.62
N ASN A 3 -4.25 11.85 12.14
CA ASN A 3 -2.81 11.70 11.98
C ASN A 3 -2.55 11.33 10.51
N THR A 4 -2.44 12.33 9.63
CA THR A 4 -2.17 12.15 8.19
C THR A 4 -0.74 11.65 7.90
N ASP A 5 0.10 11.50 8.93
CA ASP A 5 1.46 10.98 8.84
C ASP A 5 1.58 9.51 9.31
N SER A 6 0.47 8.75 9.32
CA SER A 6 0.54 7.32 9.62
C SER A 6 0.96 6.53 8.37
N LEU A 7 2.11 5.87 8.43
CA LEU A 7 2.60 4.94 7.40
C LEU A 7 1.86 3.59 7.38
N LEU A 8 0.68 3.52 8.00
CA LEU A 8 -0.18 2.35 8.07
C LEU A 8 -1.55 2.64 7.47
N LEU A 9 -2.03 1.70 6.67
CA LEU A 9 -3.38 1.69 6.13
C LEU A 9 -4.40 1.29 7.22
N PRO A 10 -5.68 1.69 7.12
CA PRO A 10 -6.75 1.05 7.89
C PRO A 10 -6.78 -0.45 7.60
N GLU A 11 -7.21 -1.30 8.54
CA GLU A 11 -7.22 -2.77 8.33
C GLU A 11 -8.07 -3.23 7.14
N GLY A 12 -9.06 -2.43 6.75
CA GLY A 12 -9.95 -2.72 5.63
C GLY A 12 -9.65 -1.92 4.36
N PRO A 13 -10.70 -1.48 3.64
CA PRO A 13 -10.56 -0.65 2.46
C PRO A 13 -9.80 0.66 2.73
N PHE A 14 -9.11 1.17 1.72
CA PHE A 14 -8.32 2.39 1.82
C PHE A 14 -8.56 3.33 0.63
N THR A 15 -8.24 4.60 0.85
CA THR A 15 -8.41 5.68 -0.12
C THR A 15 -7.17 5.90 -0.97
N ARG A 16 -7.32 6.57 -2.13
CA ARG A 16 -6.18 6.97 -2.97
C ARG A 16 -5.16 7.78 -2.17
N ARG A 17 -5.61 8.75 -1.36
CA ARG A 17 -4.71 9.58 -0.55
C ARG A 17 -3.87 8.76 0.43
N GLN A 18 -4.47 7.75 1.07
CA GLN A 18 -3.71 6.84 1.95
C GLN A 18 -2.70 6.00 1.15
N ALA A 19 -3.09 5.52 -0.03
CA ALA A 19 -2.18 4.78 -0.91
C ALA A 19 -1.01 5.64 -1.39
N GLU A 20 -1.25 6.90 -1.74
CA GLU A 20 -0.20 7.86 -2.13
C GLU A 20 0.79 8.11 -1.00
N VAL A 21 0.33 8.21 0.25
CA VAL A 21 1.22 8.31 1.42
C VAL A 21 2.13 7.08 1.50
N ILE A 22 1.58 5.86 1.37
CA ILE A 22 2.39 4.63 1.37
C ILE A 22 3.39 4.62 0.20
N VAL A 23 2.95 4.89 -1.03
CA VAL A 23 3.83 4.93 -2.20
C VAL A 23 4.91 6.00 -2.07
N SER A 24 4.62 7.13 -1.43
CA SER A 24 5.61 8.18 -1.18
C SER A 24 6.68 7.76 -0.16
N ALA A 25 6.34 6.85 0.75
CA ALA A 25 7.23 6.39 1.82
C ALA A 25 8.08 5.17 1.46
N TYR A 26 7.65 4.34 0.51
CA TYR A 26 8.34 3.09 0.17
C TYR A 26 8.76 3.05 -1.31
N GLN A 27 9.96 2.53 -1.58
CA GLN A 27 10.54 2.36 -2.92
C GLN A 27 9.89 1.22 -3.70
N ASN A 28 9.47 0.18 -2.98
CA ASN A 28 9.00 -1.07 -3.57
C ASN A 28 7.48 -1.21 -3.58
N VAL A 29 6.77 -0.09 -3.45
CA VAL A 29 5.30 -0.05 -3.44
C VAL A 29 4.80 0.85 -4.56
N SER A 30 3.85 0.36 -5.34
CA SER A 30 3.23 1.08 -6.45
C SER A 30 1.71 0.97 -6.44
N ILE A 31 1.04 1.97 -7.01
CA ILE A 31 -0.37 1.89 -7.41
C ILE A 31 -0.41 1.31 -8.83
N GLU A 32 -1.25 0.31 -9.05
CA GLU A 32 -1.43 -0.34 -10.35
C GLU A 32 -2.90 -0.61 -10.66
N ASP A 33 -3.15 -0.98 -11.93
CA ASP A 33 -4.48 -1.25 -12.48
C ASP A 33 -5.48 -0.13 -12.11
N ASP A 34 -5.02 1.12 -12.26
CA ASP A 34 -5.75 2.30 -11.83
C ASP A 34 -6.92 2.60 -12.78
N GLN A 35 -8.14 2.37 -12.30
CA GLN A 35 -9.41 2.60 -12.99
C GLN A 35 -10.19 3.75 -12.32
N GLY A 36 -9.49 4.74 -11.77
CA GLY A 36 -10.11 5.88 -11.09
C GLY A 36 -10.40 5.57 -9.63
N THR A 37 -11.56 5.01 -9.30
CA THR A 37 -11.93 4.68 -7.90
C THR A 37 -11.46 3.31 -7.45
N HIS A 38 -11.18 2.42 -8.41
CA HIS A 38 -10.65 1.09 -8.18
C HIS A 38 -9.20 1.04 -8.63
N PHE A 39 -8.32 0.62 -7.73
CA PHE A 39 -6.89 0.46 -7.99
C PHE A 39 -6.33 -0.53 -6.97
N ARG A 40 -5.13 -1.06 -7.22
CA ARG A 40 -4.45 -1.93 -6.26
C ARG A 40 -3.13 -1.34 -5.80
N LEU A 41 -2.79 -1.59 -4.54
CA LEU A 41 -1.42 -1.43 -4.08
C LEU A 41 -0.66 -2.73 -4.33
N VAL A 42 0.55 -2.60 -4.85
CA VAL A 42 1.43 -3.71 -5.18
C VAL A 42 2.75 -3.52 -4.47
N ILE A 43 3.19 -4.57 -3.78
CA ILE A 43 4.48 -4.63 -3.09
C ILE A 43 5.36 -5.61 -3.86
N ARG A 44 6.56 -5.19 -4.23
CA ARG A 44 7.57 -6.02 -4.88
C ARG A 44 8.82 -6.18 -4.04
N ASP A 45 9.62 -7.20 -4.30
CA ASP A 45 10.96 -7.28 -3.74
C ASP A 45 11.97 -6.43 -4.53
N ARG A 46 13.25 -6.53 -4.19
CA ARG A 46 14.34 -5.79 -4.86
C ARG A 46 14.57 -6.24 -6.31
N GLU A 47 14.15 -7.45 -6.66
CA GLU A 47 14.26 -8.02 -8.01
C GLU A 47 13.01 -7.74 -8.85
N GLY A 48 12.00 -7.08 -8.28
CA GLY A 48 10.75 -6.74 -8.95
C GLY A 48 9.71 -7.87 -8.93
N GLN A 49 9.92 -8.93 -8.15
CA GLN A 49 8.94 -10.00 -8.00
C GLN A 49 7.78 -9.56 -7.11
N LEU A 50 6.57 -10.00 -7.45
CA LEU A 50 5.36 -9.70 -6.70
C LEU A 50 5.41 -10.40 -5.33
N LEU A 51 5.45 -9.61 -4.25
CA LEU A 51 5.31 -10.13 -2.88
C LEU A 51 3.84 -10.16 -2.46
N TRP A 52 3.13 -9.05 -2.68
CA TRP A 52 1.72 -8.95 -2.34
C TRP A 52 1.01 -7.89 -3.18
N ARG A 53 -0.30 -8.06 -3.35
CA ARG A 53 -1.20 -7.03 -3.90
C ARG A 53 -2.59 -7.15 -3.30
N ALA A 54 -3.27 -6.03 -3.16
CA ALA A 54 -4.69 -5.99 -2.79
C ALA A 54 -5.38 -4.80 -3.45
N TRP A 55 -6.62 -4.99 -3.87
CA TRP A 55 -7.48 -3.90 -4.32
C TRP A 55 -7.89 -3.01 -3.16
N ASN A 56 -8.04 -1.71 -3.43
CA ASN A 56 -8.35 -0.70 -2.42
C ASN A 56 -9.71 -0.90 -1.73
N PHE A 57 -10.64 -1.65 -2.33
CA PHE A 57 -11.97 -1.93 -1.79
C PHE A 57 -12.10 -3.29 -1.09
N GLU A 58 -11.04 -4.10 -1.05
CA GLU A 58 -11.08 -5.40 -0.36
C GLU A 58 -11.29 -5.21 1.16
N VAL A 59 -12.12 -6.07 1.76
CA VAL A 59 -12.56 -5.97 3.17
C VAL A 59 -11.39 -6.02 4.16
N SER A 60 -10.28 -6.67 3.80
CA SER A 60 -9.09 -6.82 4.65
C SER A 60 -7.81 -6.32 3.96
N ALA A 61 -7.94 -5.39 3.02
CA ALA A 61 -6.83 -4.99 2.16
C ALA A 61 -5.64 -4.46 2.97
N GLY A 62 -5.88 -3.48 3.85
CA GLY A 62 -4.82 -2.87 4.62
C GLY A 62 -4.26 -3.77 5.73
N TYR A 63 -5.02 -4.74 6.24
CA TYR A 63 -4.54 -5.70 7.23
C TYR A 63 -3.34 -6.50 6.70
N TRP A 64 -3.44 -7.07 5.50
CA TRP A 64 -2.34 -7.83 4.90
C TRP A 64 -1.26 -6.91 4.35
N LEU A 65 -1.64 -5.80 3.69
CA LEU A 65 -0.66 -4.83 3.18
C LEU A 65 0.25 -4.31 4.31
N ASN A 66 -0.30 -3.93 5.47
CA ASN A 66 0.51 -3.45 6.60
C ASN A 66 1.52 -4.51 7.08
N ARG A 67 1.14 -5.79 7.14
CA ARG A 67 2.06 -6.87 7.53
C ARG A 67 3.22 -7.03 6.54
N TYR A 68 2.94 -6.95 5.25
CA TYR A 68 3.98 -7.01 4.21
C TYR A 68 4.84 -5.74 4.19
N LEU A 69 4.27 -4.55 4.41
CA LEU A 69 5.03 -3.30 4.53
C LEU A 69 5.98 -3.34 5.74
N LEU A 70 5.52 -3.82 6.90
CA LEU A 70 6.35 -3.92 8.10
C LEU A 70 7.50 -4.92 7.97
N SER A 71 7.33 -5.98 7.17
CA SER A 71 8.33 -7.05 7.03
C SER A 71 9.24 -6.90 5.81
N HIS A 72 8.73 -6.33 4.71
CA HIS A 72 9.41 -6.27 3.41
C HIS A 72 9.40 -4.87 2.77
N GLY A 73 8.83 -3.86 3.44
CA GLY A 73 8.84 -2.49 2.95
C GLY A 73 10.26 -1.94 2.89
N ILE A 74 10.61 -1.30 1.77
CA ILE A 74 11.90 -0.64 1.58
C ILE A 74 11.66 0.86 1.64
N PRO A 75 12.02 1.56 2.74
CA PRO A 75 11.78 2.99 2.85
C PRO A 75 12.48 3.80 1.76
N LYS A 76 11.85 4.87 1.30
CA LYS A 76 12.51 5.93 0.51
C LYS A 76 13.38 6.75 1.47
N ASN A 77 14.67 6.85 1.16
CA ASN A 77 15.62 7.71 1.88
C ASN A 77 15.38 9.19 1.55
#